data_AF-A0A528N377-F1
#
_entry.id   AF-A0A528N377-F1
#
_cell.length_a   1.000
_cell.length_b   1.000
_cell.length_c   1.000
_cell.angle_alpha   90.00
_cell.angle_beta   90.00
_cell.angle_gamma   90.00
#
_symmetry.space_group_name_H-M   'P 1'
#
loop_
_entity.id
_entity.type
_entity.pdbx_description
1 polymer ?
#
loop_
_entity_poly.entity_id
_entity_poly.type
_entity_poly.pdbx_seq_one_letter_code
_entity_poly.pdbx_strand_id
1 'polypeptide(L)'
;DGRPANRPGLAGEFRDLTRTTDVVEFNDVPALETALRDQQIACVVTEPVLTNSCMVLPDPGFHNALRRLTRAAGTLLLIDETHTI
;
A
#
# COMPACT_ATOMS: atom_id res chain seq x y z
N ASP A 1 6.60 3.60 -15.47
CA ASP A 1 5.24 3.39 -16.02
C ASP A 1 4.27 2.88 -14.94
N GLY A 2 4.53 3.14 -13.65
CA GLY A 2 3.65 2.71 -12.55
C GLY A 2 3.65 1.21 -12.25
N ARG A 3 4.42 0.40 -13.00
CA ARG A 3 4.43 -1.06 -12.80
C ARG A 3 5.44 -1.47 -11.72
N PRO A 4 5.05 -2.32 -10.76
CA PRO A 4 5.97 -2.88 -9.79
C PRO A 4 6.97 -3.80 -10.48
N ALA A 5 8.23 -3.74 -10.05
CA ALA A 5 9.30 -4.59 -10.53
C ALA A 5 10.33 -4.81 -9.41
N ASN A 6 10.95 -5.99 -9.39
CA ASN A 6 12.08 -6.25 -8.51
C ASN A 6 13.24 -5.30 -8.85
N ARG A 7 13.78 -4.62 -7.83
CA ARG A 7 14.93 -3.74 -8.01
C ARG A 7 16.24 -4.55 -8.07
N PRO A 8 17.14 -4.31 -9.04
CA PRO A 8 18.42 -5.01 -9.12
C PRO A 8 19.29 -4.90 -7.86
N GLY A 9 19.11 -3.83 -7.08
CA GLY A 9 19.83 -3.62 -5.81
C GLY A 9 19.34 -4.45 -4.62
N LEU A 10 18.27 -5.24 -4.77
CA LEU A 10 17.75 -6.13 -3.73
C LEU A 10 18.60 -7.41 -3.64
N ALA A 11 19.84 -7.26 -3.18
CA ALA A 11 20.81 -8.36 -3.12
C ALA A 11 20.32 -9.50 -2.21
N GLY A 12 20.33 -10.72 -2.73
CA GLY A 12 19.99 -11.94 -1.98
C GLY A 12 18.51 -12.35 -2.02
N GLU A 13 17.61 -11.51 -2.55
CA GLU A 13 16.22 -11.91 -2.78
C GLU A 13 16.10 -12.57 -4.17
N PHE A 14 15.86 -13.88 -4.17
CA PHE A 14 15.74 -14.67 -5.40
C PHE A 14 14.30 -14.77 -5.91
N ARG A 15 13.32 -14.37 -5.09
CA ARG A 15 11.89 -14.47 -5.43
C ARG A 15 11.44 -13.21 -6.17
N ASP A 16 10.51 -13.40 -7.08
CA ASP A 16 9.74 -12.31 -7.65
C ASP A 16 8.68 -11.86 -6.65
N LEU A 17 8.89 -10.70 -6.02
CA LEU A 17 7.99 -10.17 -4.99
C LEU A 17 6.68 -9.67 -5.59
N THR A 18 6.64 -9.36 -6.88
CA THR A 18 5.43 -8.90 -7.58
C THR A 18 4.36 -9.99 -7.69
N ARG A 19 4.73 -11.26 -7.46
CA ARG A 19 3.79 -12.40 -7.45
C ARG A 19 2.92 -12.47 -6.20
N THR A 20 3.32 -11.79 -5.13
CA THR A 20 2.64 -11.84 -3.82
C THR A 20 2.35 -10.46 -3.25
N THR A 21 2.67 -9.40 -3.99
CA THR A 21 2.59 -8.02 -3.52
C THR A 21 2.02 -7.15 -4.62
N ASP A 22 0.90 -6.51 -4.31
CA ASP A 22 0.31 -5.48 -5.15
C ASP A 22 0.78 -4.11 -4.66
N VAL A 23 1.03 -3.21 -5.60
CA VAL A 23 1.42 -1.83 -5.32
C VAL A 23 0.30 -0.90 -5.76
N VAL A 24 -0.15 -0.05 -4.83
CA VAL A 24 -1.17 0.97 -5.05
C VAL A 24 -0.55 2.32 -4.76
N GLU A 25 -0.83 3.31 -5.60
CA GLU A 25 -0.35 4.67 -5.41
C GLU A 25 -1.02 5.31 -4.18
N PHE A 26 -0.24 6.04 -3.38
CA PHE A 26 -0.77 6.78 -2.24
C PHE A 26 -1.77 7.84 -2.72
N ASN A 27 -2.87 8.04 -1.99
CA ASN A 27 -4.05 8.83 -2.38
C ASN A 27 -4.90 8.28 -3.54
N ASP A 28 -4.55 7.16 -4.20
CA ASP A 28 -5.40 6.55 -5.23
C ASP A 28 -6.42 5.57 -4.62
N VAL A 29 -7.55 6.13 -4.16
CA VAL A 29 -8.66 5.34 -3.59
C VAL A 29 -9.30 4.39 -4.62
N PRO A 30 -9.57 4.78 -5.88
CA PRO A 30 -10.05 3.83 -6.90
C PRO A 30 -9.13 2.64 -7.15
N ALA A 31 -7.81 2.84 -7.17
CA ALA A 31 -6.85 1.75 -7.31
C ALA A 31 -6.88 0.81 -6.09
N LEU A 32 -6.94 1.37 -4.87
CA LEU A 32 -7.09 0.58 -3.65
C LEU A 32 -8.36 -0.27 -3.65
N GLU A 33 -9.49 0.31 -4.05
CA GLU A 33 -10.76 -0.42 -4.15
C GLU A 33 -10.67 -1.56 -5.18
N THR A 34 -9.98 -1.34 -6.29
CA THR A 34 -9.76 -2.37 -7.31
C THR A 34 -8.88 -3.51 -6.78
N ALA A 35 -7.77 -3.20 -6.10
CA ALA A 35 -6.86 -4.19 -5.54
C ALA A 35 -7.53 -5.06 -4.45
N LEU A 36 -8.44 -4.49 -3.66
CA LEU A 36 -9.12 -5.19 -2.57
C LEU A 36 -10.36 -5.99 -3.02
N ARG A 37 -10.79 -5.85 -4.28
CA ARG A 37 -12.07 -6.39 -4.78
C ARG A 37 -12.18 -7.90 -4.64
N ASP A 38 -11.12 -8.63 -4.96
CA ASP A 38 -11.13 -10.09 -5.02
C ASP A 38 -10.83 -10.75 -3.66
N GLN A 39 -10.69 -9.94 -2.61
CA GLN A 39 -10.48 -10.37 -1.22
C GLN A 39 -9.28 -11.31 -1.02
N GLN A 40 -8.27 -11.22 -1.90
CA GLN A 40 -7.02 -12.01 -1.80
C GLN A 40 -5.93 -11.30 -0.98
N ILE A 41 -6.08 -10.00 -0.72
CA ILE A 41 -5.09 -9.21 0.02
C ILE A 41 -5.26 -9.42 1.52
N ALA A 42 -4.26 -10.03 2.15
CA ALA A 42 -4.26 -10.26 3.60
C ALA A 42 -4.04 -8.98 4.42
N CYS A 43 -3.17 -8.07 3.94
CA CYS A 43 -2.80 -6.86 4.65
C CYS A 43 -2.49 -5.72 3.68
N VAL A 44 -2.91 -4.51 4.02
CA VAL A 44 -2.42 -3.25 3.44
C VAL A 44 -1.46 -2.61 4.42
N VAL A 45 -0.25 -2.33 3.96
CA VAL A 45 0.80 -1.63 4.71
C VAL A 45 0.98 -0.24 4.13
N THR A 46 0.97 0.80 4.96
CA THR A 46 1.23 2.18 4.53
C THR A 46 1.72 3.06 5.68
N GLU A 47 2.30 4.21 5.37
CA GLU A 47 2.66 5.25 6.35
C GLU A 47 1.48 6.23 6.52
N PRO A 48 1.32 6.93 7.68
CA PRO A 48 0.32 7.99 7.81
C PRO A 48 0.55 9.15 6.82
N VAL A 49 1.81 9.50 6.64
CA VAL A 49 2.31 10.43 5.64
C VAL A 49 3.43 9.69 4.93
N LEU A 50 3.42 9.66 3.60
CA LEU A 50 4.48 8.97 2.88
C LEU A 50 5.75 9.83 2.99
N THR A 51 6.74 9.37 3.76
CA THR A 51 7.97 10.11 4.09
C THR A 51 9.20 9.63 3.33
N ASN A 52 9.21 8.37 2.91
CA ASN A 52 10.35 7.76 2.20
C ASN A 52 10.44 8.15 0.71
N SER A 53 9.42 8.82 0.16
CA SER A 53 9.41 9.33 -1.22
C SER A 53 9.07 10.82 -1.26
N CYS A 54 9.87 11.63 -0.55
CA CYS A 54 9.53 13.00 -0.13
C CYS A 54 8.43 13.00 0.94
N MET A 55 7.77 14.13 1.19
CA MET A 55 6.64 14.24 2.12
C MET A 55 5.34 14.38 1.32
N VAL A 56 4.63 13.27 1.13
CA VAL A 56 3.32 13.26 0.45
C VAL A 56 2.23 13.16 1.51
N LEU A 57 1.45 14.23 1.65
CA LEU A 57 0.35 14.29 2.61
C LEU A 57 -0.86 13.48 2.12
N PRO A 58 -1.63 12.87 3.04
CA PRO A 58 -2.89 12.23 2.69
C PRO A 58 -3.90 13.27 2.21
N ASP A 59 -4.60 12.93 1.13
CA ASP A 59 -5.72 13.74 0.67
C ASP A 59 -6.87 13.71 1.69
N PRO A 60 -7.71 14.75 1.74
CA PRO A 60 -8.87 14.77 2.62
C PRO A 60 -9.73 13.51 2.45
N GLY A 61 -9.86 12.74 3.54
CA GLY A 61 -10.66 11.52 3.57
C GLY A 61 -9.93 10.24 3.12
N PHE A 62 -8.67 10.31 2.69
CA PHE A 62 -7.89 9.14 2.28
C PHE A 62 -7.84 8.05 3.37
N HIS A 63 -7.44 8.38 4.60
CA HIS A 63 -7.38 7.40 5.69
C HIS A 63 -8.76 6.83 6.07
N ASN A 64 -9.83 7.64 5.94
CA ASN A 64 -11.19 7.14 6.16
C ASN A 64 -11.58 6.12 5.09
N ALA A 65 -11.25 6.39 3.82
CA ALA A 65 -11.47 5.44 2.73
C ALA A 65 -10.63 4.17 2.92
N LEU A 66 -9.35 4.31 3.26
CA LEU A 66 -8.41 3.22 3.55
C LEU A 66 -8.95 2.29 4.64
N ARG A 67 -9.38 2.84 5.78
CA ARG A 67 -9.96 2.06 6.89
C ARG A 67 -11.28 1.39 6.50
N ARG A 68 -12.14 2.08 5.76
CA ARG A 68 -13.44 1.55 5.32
C ARG A 68 -13.26 0.38 4.35
N LEU A 69 -12.43 0.56 3.31
CA LEU A 69 -12.21 -0.43 2.26
C LEU A 69 -11.52 -1.68 2.81
N THR A 70 -10.45 -1.53 3.59
CA THR A 70 -9.77 -2.67 4.23
C THR A 70 -10.70 -3.47 5.13
N ARG A 71 -11.56 -2.80 5.92
CA ARG A 71 -12.57 -3.50 6.74
C ARG A 71 -13.60 -4.25 5.90
N ALA A 72 -14.09 -3.64 4.82
CA ALA A 72 -15.08 -4.25 3.94
C ALA A 72 -14.52 -5.50 3.23
N ALA A 73 -13.22 -5.50 2.89
CA ALA A 73 -12.55 -6.62 2.25
C ALA A 73 -12.08 -7.72 3.23
N GLY A 74 -12.17 -7.51 4.55
CA GLY A 74 -11.60 -8.42 5.54
C GLY A 74 -10.06 -8.36 5.63
N THR A 75 -9.46 -7.31 5.07
CA THR A 75 -8.02 -7.09 4.98
C THR A 75 -7.51 -6.34 6.21
N LEU A 76 -6.35 -6.74 6.75
CA LEU A 76 -5.68 -6.01 7.83
C LEU A 76 -5.17 -4.67 7.32
N LEU A 77 -5.22 -3.65 8.18
CA LEU A 77 -4.60 -2.36 7.92
C LEU A 77 -3.46 -2.18 8.91
N LEU A 78 -2.23 -2.11 8.40
CA LEU A 78 -1.02 -1.83 9.16
C LEU A 78 -0.51 -0.44 8.79
N ILE A 79 -0.35 0.40 9.81
CA ILE A 79 0.19 1.74 9.68
C ILE A 79 1.62 1.72 10.23
N ASP A 80 2.60 2.03 9.39
CA ASP A 80 4.00 2.16 9.78
C ASP A 80 4.26 3.59 10.25
N GLU A 81 4.46 3.75 11.56
CA GLU A 81 4.66 5.03 12.22
C GLU A 81 6.12 5.30 12.62
N THR A 82 7.09 4.59 12.04
CA THR A 82 8.52 4.73 12.41
C THR A 82 9.04 6.16 12.31
N HIS A 83 8.46 6.99 11.43
CA HIS A 83 8.81 8.41 11.27
C HIS A 83 7.77 9.39 11.84
N THR A 84 6.58 8.90 12.24
CA THR A 84 5.46 9.76 12.67
C THR A 84 5.24 9.75 14.18
N ILE A 85 5.88 8.83 14.92
CA ILE A 85 5.89 8.74 16.39
C ILE A 85 7.33 8.59 16.92
#